data_AF-V4LH97-F1
#
_entry.id   AF-V4LH97-F1
#
_cell.length_a   1.000
_cell.length_b   1.000
_cell.length_c   1.000
_cell.angle_alpha   90.00
_cell.angle_beta   90.00
_cell.angle_gamma   90.00
#
_symmetry.space_group_name_H-M   'P 1'
#
loop_
_entity.id
_entity.type
_entity.pdbx_description
1 polymer ?
#
loop_
_entity_poly.entity_id
_entity_poly.type
_entity_poly.pdbx_seq_one_letter_code
_entity_poly.pdbx_strand_id
1 'polypeptide(L)'
;MHDAILDVLRQLEAEGNFKLLEACESGNRARGFAAPDSDYDVRFLYTEPLAWSLRVSPGRDCCNWMLPGDLGLIGWELRKALGK
;
A
#
# COMPACT_ATOMS: atom_id res chain seq x y z
N MET A 1 5.25 9.88 -13.11
CA MET A 1 4.47 9.53 -11.89
C MET A 1 4.77 8.12 -11.42
N HIS A 2 4.75 7.10 -12.28
CA HIS A 2 5.05 5.72 -11.88
C HIS A 2 6.37 5.57 -11.10
N ASP A 3 7.47 6.18 -11.58
CA ASP A 3 8.76 6.13 -10.87
C ASP A 3 8.69 6.77 -9.48
N ALA A 4 7.98 7.89 -9.34
CA ALA A 4 7.78 8.55 -8.05
C ALA A 4 6.97 7.68 -7.08
N ILE A 5 5.97 6.94 -7.57
CA ILE A 5 5.20 5.98 -6.76
C ILE A 5 6.13 4.85 -6.27
N LEU A 6 6.99 4.33 -7.16
CA LEU A 6 7.95 3.28 -6.78
C LEU A 6 8.95 3.77 -5.73
N ASP A 7 9.44 5.00 -5.86
CA ASP A 7 10.37 5.58 -4.90
C ASP A 7 9.72 5.80 -3.53
N VAL A 8 8.48 6.28 -3.51
CA VAL A 8 7.68 6.38 -2.28
C VAL A 8 7.45 5.02 -1.64
N LEU A 9 7.09 3.98 -2.40
CA LEU A 9 6.87 2.64 -1.87
C LEU A 9 8.16 2.04 -1.28
N ARG A 10 9.31 2.26 -1.93
CA ARG A 10 10.63 1.86 -1.41
C ARG A 10 10.98 2.61 -0.12
N GLN A 11 10.67 3.91 -0.06
CA GLN A 11 10.88 4.70 1.14
C GLN A 11 10.01 4.18 2.30
N LEU A 12 8.73 3.91 2.03
CA LEU A 12 7.82 3.34 3.02
C LEU A 12 8.26 1.95 3.50
N GLU A 13 8.81 1.10 2.63
CA GLU A 13 9.37 -0.19 3.02
C GLU A 13 10.66 -0.03 3.85
N ALA A 14 11.51 0.94 3.53
CA ALA A 14 12.76 1.19 4.25
C ALA A 14 12.55 1.84 5.63
N GLU A 15 11.57 2.74 5.74
CA GLU A 15 11.20 3.42 6.98
C GLU A 15 10.24 2.59 7.83
N GLY A 16 9.41 1.79 7.16
CA GLY A 16 8.46 0.88 7.78
C GLY A 16 9.12 -0.39 8.27
N ASN A 17 8.53 -1.00 9.30
CA ASN A 17 8.92 -2.33 9.74
C ASN A 17 8.05 -3.39 9.04
N PHE A 18 7.99 -3.37 7.71
CA PHE A 18 7.25 -4.34 6.90
C PHE A 18 7.98 -4.62 5.59
N LYS A 19 7.60 -5.69 4.90
CA LYS A 19 8.08 -6.02 3.56
C LYS A 19 6.97 -5.82 2.53
N LEU A 20 7.23 -5.04 1.49
CA LEU A 20 6.33 -4.88 0.36
C LEU A 20 6.35 -6.17 -0.48
N LEU A 21 5.17 -6.67 -0.83
CA LEU A 21 5.03 -7.89 -1.64
C LEU A 21 4.63 -7.55 -3.07
N GLU A 22 3.56 -6.77 -3.21
CA GLU A 22 2.99 -6.39 -4.50
C GLU A 22 2.33 -5.02 -4.39
N ALA A 23 2.32 -4.28 -5.48
CA ALA A 23 1.61 -3.00 -5.58
C ALA A 23 0.97 -2.84 -6.95
N CYS A 24 -0.23 -2.29 -6.98
CA CYS A 24 -0.94 -2.01 -8.22
C CYS A 24 -1.68 -0.67 -8.13
N GLU A 25 -1.85 -0.04 -9.29
CA GLU A 25 -2.76 1.09 -9.40
C GLU A 25 -4.19 0.61 -9.16
N SER A 26 -4.99 1.48 -8.54
CA SER A 26 -6.41 1.30 -8.30
C SER A 26 -7.17 2.57 -8.72
N GLY A 27 -8.48 2.62 -8.47
CA GLY A 27 -9.25 3.83 -8.74
C GLY A 27 -9.52 4.08 -10.24
N ASN A 28 -9.61 5.35 -10.62
CA ASN A 28 -10.04 5.76 -11.98
C ASN A 28 -9.04 5.37 -13.05
N ARG A 29 -7.74 5.54 -12.78
CA ARG A 29 -6.66 5.23 -13.71
C ARG A 29 -6.56 3.74 -13.99
N ALA A 30 -6.65 2.89 -12.97
CA ALA A 30 -6.67 1.43 -13.14
C ALA A 30 -7.88 0.92 -13.93
N ARG A 31 -9.02 1.63 -13.87
CA ARG A 31 -10.24 1.26 -14.60
C ARG A 31 -10.34 1.85 -16.00
N GLY A 32 -9.39 2.68 -16.42
CA GLY A 32 -9.42 3.37 -17.71
C GLY A 32 -10.41 4.55 -17.80
N PHE A 33 -10.85 5.09 -16.66
CA PHE A 33 -11.76 6.24 -16.58
C PHE A 33 -11.06 7.52 -16.12
N ALA A 34 -9.73 7.56 -16.16
CA ALA A 34 -8.99 8.73 -15.68
C ALA A 34 -9.12 9.92 -16.63
N ALA A 35 -9.47 11.07 -16.03
CA ALA A 35 -9.25 12.38 -16.60
C ALA A 35 -7.82 12.86 -16.29
N PRO A 36 -7.31 13.90 -16.97
CA PRO A 36 -5.96 14.43 -16.73
C PRO A 36 -5.70 14.82 -15.26
N ASP A 37 -6.73 15.29 -14.56
CA ASP A 37 -6.74 15.72 -13.15
C ASP A 37 -7.10 14.58 -12.17
N SER A 38 -7.25 13.35 -12.64
CA SER A 38 -7.50 12.22 -11.74
C SER A 38 -6.32 11.97 -10.80
N ASP A 39 -6.65 11.66 -9.56
CA ASP A 39 -5.76 11.19 -8.51
C ASP A 39 -5.05 9.89 -8.90
N TYR A 40 -4.01 9.55 -8.12
CA TYR A 40 -3.29 8.30 -8.20
C TYR A 40 -3.61 7.48 -6.95
N ASP A 41 -4.51 6.50 -7.09
CA ASP A 41 -4.78 5.54 -6.02
C ASP A 41 -3.91 4.30 -6.21
N VAL A 42 -3.17 3.87 -5.19
CA VAL A 42 -2.36 2.65 -5.21
C VAL A 42 -2.78 1.73 -4.07
N ARG A 43 -2.95 0.45 -4.40
CA ARG A 43 -3.09 -0.62 -3.41
C ARG A 43 -1.81 -1.41 -3.34
N PHE A 44 -1.46 -1.83 -2.15
CA PHE A 44 -0.33 -2.72 -1.97
C PHE A 44 -0.56 -3.78 -0.91
N LEU A 45 0.15 -4.88 -1.06
CA LEU A 45 0.22 -5.97 -0.09
C LEU A 45 1.56 -5.91 0.61
N TYR A 46 1.54 -6.08 1.92
CA TYR A 46 2.75 -6.17 2.72
C TYR A 46 2.66 -7.33 3.71
N THR A 47 3.80 -7.72 4.25
CA THR A 47 3.87 -8.63 5.40
C THR A 47 4.71 -8.01 6.49
N GLU A 48 4.31 -8.25 7.73
CA GLU A 48 5.02 -7.82 8.92
C GLU A 48 6.06 -8.87 9.36
N PRO A 49 7.06 -8.50 10.17
CA PRO A 49 8.02 -9.45 10.73
C PRO A 49 7.34 -10.55 11.52
N LEU A 50 8.00 -11.70 11.61
CA LEU A 50 7.48 -12.90 12.29
C LEU A 50 7.00 -12.60 13.72
N ALA A 51 7.74 -11.77 14.46
CA ALA A 51 7.38 -11.38 15.83
C ALA A 51 6.05 -10.60 15.93
N TRP A 52 5.66 -9.88 14.88
CA TRP A 52 4.35 -9.22 14.80
C TRP A 52 3.25 -10.25 14.50
N SER A 53 3.51 -11.18 13.58
CA SER A 53 2.56 -12.20 13.15
C SER A 53 2.23 -13.22 14.24
N LEU A 54 3.16 -13.48 15.18
CA LEU A 54 2.99 -14.42 16.29
C LEU A 54 2.33 -13.82 17.55
N ARG A 55 1.81 -12.59 17.48
CA ARG A 55 1.10 -11.97 18.61
C ARG A 55 -0.27 -12.62 18.83
N VAL A 56 -0.66 -12.73 20.10
CA VAL A 56 -1.98 -13.25 20.51
C VAL A 56 -3.11 -12.35 20.02
N SER A 57 -2.92 -11.03 20.12
CA SER A 57 -3.88 -10.05 19.62
C SER A 57 -3.47 -9.57 18.23
N PRO A 58 -4.43 -9.41 17.31
CA PRO A 58 -4.13 -8.87 15.99
C PRO A 58 -3.62 -7.44 16.11
N GLY A 59 -2.58 -7.12 15.33
CA GLY A 59 -2.12 -5.75 15.15
C GLY A 59 -2.92 -5.03 14.05
N ARG A 60 -2.52 -3.78 13.77
CA ARG A 60 -3.08 -3.01 12.66
C ARG A 60 -2.72 -3.69 11.33
N ASP A 61 -3.73 -4.11 10.59
CA ASP A 61 -3.60 -4.87 9.33
C ASP A 61 -3.87 -4.02 8.06
N CYS A 62 -4.10 -2.72 8.25
CA CYS A 62 -4.37 -1.75 7.19
C CYS A 62 -3.65 -0.44 7.46
N CYS A 63 -3.07 0.12 6.42
CA CYS A 63 -2.41 1.42 6.46
C CYS A 63 -2.91 2.28 5.30
N ASN A 64 -3.01 3.60 5.54
CA ASN A 64 -3.55 4.56 4.59
C ASN A 64 -2.73 5.85 4.68
N TRP A 65 -2.23 6.32 3.55
CA TRP A 65 -1.49 7.58 3.42
C TRP A 65 -2.07 8.40 2.29
N MET A 66 -2.16 9.71 2.54
CA MET A 66 -2.40 10.71 1.52
C MET A 66 -1.11 11.52 1.37
N LEU A 67 -0.49 11.44 0.21
CA LEU A 67 0.79 12.09 -0.08
C LEU A 67 0.60 13.25 -1.05
N PRO A 68 1.56 14.20 -1.12
CA PRO A 68 1.49 15.30 -2.07
C PRO A 68 1.32 14.83 -3.52
N GLY A 69 0.60 15.61 -4.33
CA GLY A 69 0.32 15.27 -5.73
C GLY A 69 -0.81 14.26 -5.93
N ASP A 70 -1.82 14.31 -5.03
CA ASP A 70 -3.03 13.47 -5.08
C ASP A 70 -2.73 11.97 -5.14
N LEU A 71 -1.71 11.55 -4.39
CA LEU A 71 -1.29 10.15 -4.30
C LEU A 71 -1.86 9.51 -3.03
N GLY A 72 -2.89 8.69 -3.21
CA GLY A 72 -3.49 7.86 -2.17
C GLY A 72 -2.86 6.47 -2.15
N LEU A 73 -2.36 6.04 -0.99
CA LEU A 73 -1.79 4.71 -0.80
C LEU A 73 -2.56 3.94 0.27
N ILE A 74 -3.06 2.75 -0.05
CA ILE A 74 -3.66 1.86 0.93
C ILE A 74 -3.00 0.49 0.89
N GLY A 75 -2.41 0.11 2.02
CA GLY A 75 -1.75 -1.18 2.21
C GLY A 75 -2.58 -2.14 3.06
N TRP A 76 -2.63 -3.40 2.66
CA TRP A 76 -3.19 -4.49 3.45
C TRP A 76 -2.11 -5.49 3.86
N GLU A 77 -2.13 -5.89 5.13
CA GLU A 77 -1.29 -6.99 5.60
C GLU A 77 -1.77 -8.30 4.96
N LEU A 78 -0.84 -9.19 4.65
CA LEU A 78 -1.08 -10.41 3.90
C LEU A 78 -2.17 -11.29 4.53
N ARG A 79 -2.25 -11.42 5.86
CA ARG A 79 -3.28 -12.23 6.51
C ARG A 79 -4.68 -11.69 6.23
N LYS A 80 -4.85 -10.36 6.35
CA LYS A 80 -6.12 -9.69 6.02
C LYS A 80 -6.51 -9.94 4.57
N ALA A 81 -5.56 -9.79 3.64
CA ALA A 81 -5.81 -10.00 2.22
C ALA A 81 -6.25 -11.44 1.90
N LEU A 82 -5.83 -12.42 2.71
CA LEU A 82 -6.20 -13.83 2.60
C LEU A 82 -7.44 -14.21 3.43
N GLY A 83 -8.12 -13.24 4.07
CA GLY A 83 -9.30 -13.49 4.90
C GLY A 83 -8.98 -14.17 6.24
N LYS A 84 -7.79 -13.93 6.79
CA LYS A 84 -7.31 -14.44 8.07
C LYS A 84 -7.17 -13.34 9.12
#